data_AF-A0A954L8Z3-F1
#
_entry.id   AF-A0A954L8Z3-F1
#
_cell.length_a   1.000
_cell.length_b   1.000
_cell.length_c   1.000
_cell.angle_alpha   90.00
_cell.angle_beta   90.00
_cell.angle_gamma   90.00
#
_symmetry.space_group_name_H-M   'P 1'
#
loop_
_entity.id
_entity.type
_entity.pdbx_description
1 polymer ?
#
loop_
_entity_poly.entity_id
_entity_poly.type
_entity_poly.pdbx_seq_one_letter_code
_entity_poly.pdbx_strand_id
1 'polypeptide(L)'
;MAEEYDDIEEIDEIEEIEEIEEVQNVEQLGDPEAARAERDATREKGRRQLARGRLAHLGDKFSGGAVRPESQSVFRSPLVLTLLFGTAFIALIAVVLWKVIVANDEEHACKQALEVAKQEQYGQAEKLLTEFLSSYPKTPSEHLVRMELHKCRVGRTVMVQRPNPTEGLRELEQLISICKEYEEFRAPEERENVRRYAHQLTYAGAVIAEKTQEQEALDVSRKAMEIQRMYSPDRTIPPLVLERLEDQQRAAEAAILRRTVFRTAVVGIRKEIENRNSIRAVEIREELLDSYPVFVGDKEINAILDEILKSEQTLTVREDLNREAVTSEQEGVNHPSLALTLRTEAVTGQVSQNRLVFAVGIDSCFGIDADT
;
A
#
# COMPACT_ATOMS: atom_id res chain seq x y z
N MET A 1 18.24 3.86 -43.47
CA MET A 1 17.21 4.82 -43.02
C MET A 1 17.60 5.19 -41.60
N ALA A 2 18.52 6.12 -41.30
CA ALA A 2 18.96 7.35 -41.97
C ALA A 2 17.81 8.32 -42.25
N GLU A 3 17.67 9.31 -41.34
CA GLU A 3 17.07 10.66 -41.41
C GLU A 3 17.01 11.14 -39.94
N GLU A 4 17.87 12.01 -39.39
CA GLU A 4 18.28 13.38 -39.75
C GLU A 4 17.15 14.41 -39.60
N TYR A 5 17.14 15.10 -38.45
CA TYR A 5 16.62 16.45 -38.11
C TYR A 5 17.17 16.71 -36.69
N ASP A 6 18.24 17.45 -36.44
CA ASP A 6 18.64 18.83 -36.81
C ASP A 6 17.79 19.93 -36.17
N ASP A 7 18.49 20.70 -35.34
CA ASP A 7 18.30 22.07 -34.86
C ASP A 7 16.99 22.50 -34.19
N ILE A 8 17.13 23.17 -33.04
CA ILE A 8 16.70 24.57 -32.83
C ILE A 8 17.09 25.07 -31.42
N GLU A 9 17.92 26.13 -31.47
CA GLU A 9 17.99 27.33 -30.62
C GLU A 9 18.63 27.27 -29.22
N GLU A 10 19.91 27.67 -29.22
CA GLU A 10 20.56 28.52 -28.20
C GLU A 10 19.63 29.67 -27.77
N ILE A 11 19.51 29.87 -26.45
CA ILE A 11 18.94 31.09 -25.88
C ILE A 11 20.07 31.93 -25.32
N ASP A 12 20.19 33.11 -25.90
CA ASP A 12 21.14 34.19 -25.65
C ASP A 12 21.18 34.66 -24.20
N GLU A 13 22.41 34.76 -23.71
CA GLU A 13 23.04 35.98 -23.17
C GLU A 13 22.09 37.12 -22.79
N ILE A 14 21.86 37.33 -21.48
CA ILE A 14 21.25 38.56 -20.96
C ILE A 14 22.37 39.49 -20.45
N GLU A 15 22.45 40.61 -21.16
CA GLU A 15 23.27 41.80 -20.95
C GLU A 15 23.25 42.37 -19.53
N GLU A 16 24.47 42.59 -19.02
CA GLU A 16 25.01 43.89 -18.59
C GLU A 16 24.00 45.04 -18.40
N ILE A 17 23.77 45.45 -17.15
CA ILE A 17 23.08 46.71 -16.82
C ILE A 17 24.13 47.76 -16.46
N GLU A 18 24.24 48.75 -17.32
CA GLU A 18 25.05 49.96 -17.24
C GLU A 18 24.66 50.87 -16.07
N GLU A 19 25.71 51.39 -15.43
CA GLU A 19 26.00 52.82 -15.19
C GLU A 19 24.82 53.82 -15.31
N ILE A 20 24.51 54.50 -14.19
CA ILE A 20 23.67 55.71 -14.19
C ILE A 20 24.54 56.93 -13.93
N GLU A 21 24.42 57.85 -14.89
CA GLU A 21 25.12 59.12 -15.10
C GLU A 21 25.07 60.14 -13.96
N GLU A 22 26.13 60.94 -13.97
CA GLU A 22 26.23 62.30 -13.46
C GLU A 22 25.11 63.21 -13.99
N VAL A 23 24.52 64.04 -13.13
CA VAL A 23 23.81 65.25 -13.56
C VAL A 23 24.42 66.47 -12.89
N GLN A 24 24.84 67.39 -13.76
CA GLN A 24 25.41 68.70 -13.47
C GLN A 24 24.38 69.72 -12.94
N ASN A 25 24.91 70.61 -12.09
CA ASN A 25 24.57 72.02 -11.88
C ASN A 25 23.36 72.63 -12.62
N VAL A 26 22.48 73.27 -11.83
CA VAL A 26 21.86 74.56 -12.19
C VAL A 26 21.93 75.51 -10.98
N GLU A 27 22.47 76.70 -11.23
CA GLU A 27 22.66 77.82 -10.30
C GLU A 27 21.38 78.67 -10.11
N GLN A 28 21.28 79.25 -8.90
CA GLN A 28 20.74 80.59 -8.56
C GLN A 28 19.20 80.81 -8.65
N LEU A 29 18.51 81.55 -7.78
CA LEU A 29 18.83 82.71 -6.93
C LEU A 29 17.67 82.95 -5.92
N GLY A 30 17.92 83.51 -4.72
CA GLY A 30 16.89 84.26 -3.97
C GLY A 30 16.92 84.14 -2.43
N ASP A 31 17.78 84.92 -1.77
CA ASP A 31 17.71 85.30 -0.34
C ASP A 31 16.36 86.02 -0.02
N PRO A 32 15.77 85.90 1.21
CA PRO A 32 16.38 86.46 2.42
C PRO A 32 15.93 85.78 3.75
N GLU A 33 16.72 84.85 4.30
CA GLU A 33 16.51 84.35 5.69
C GLU A 33 17.81 84.27 6.52
N ALA A 34 18.82 85.05 6.13
CA ALA A 34 20.14 85.12 6.76
C ALA A 34 20.19 85.66 8.21
N ALA A 35 19.06 85.97 8.85
CA ALA A 35 19.01 86.47 10.23
C ALA A 35 18.57 85.43 11.28
N ARG A 36 18.15 84.22 10.86
CA ARG A 36 17.79 83.10 11.78
C ARG A 36 18.83 81.97 11.79
N ALA A 37 19.67 81.87 10.76
CA ALA A 37 20.71 80.85 10.63
C ALA A 37 21.88 80.97 11.64
N GLU A 38 22.17 82.16 12.17
CA GLU A 38 23.30 82.33 13.12
C GLU A 38 23.00 81.80 14.55
N ARG A 39 21.73 81.74 14.95
CA ARG A 39 21.33 81.19 16.26
C ARG A 39 21.28 79.65 16.27
N ASP A 40 21.05 79.03 15.11
CA ASP A 40 21.09 77.57 14.97
C ASP A 40 22.51 77.05 14.68
N ALA A 41 23.36 77.84 14.00
CA ALA A 41 24.77 77.50 13.79
C ALA A 41 25.59 77.47 15.10
N THR A 42 25.20 78.25 16.11
CA THR A 42 25.84 78.23 17.45
C THR A 42 25.36 77.06 18.31
N ARG A 43 24.11 76.61 18.14
CA ARG A 43 23.59 75.37 18.77
C ARG A 43 24.16 74.10 18.16
N GLU A 44 24.41 74.06 16.85
CA GLU A 44 25.09 72.94 16.21
C GLU A 44 26.58 72.84 16.60
N LYS A 45 27.27 73.98 16.74
CA LYS A 45 28.67 74.00 17.23
C LYS A 45 28.78 73.48 18.68
N GLY A 46 27.79 73.76 19.53
CA GLY A 46 27.71 73.20 20.89
C GLY A 46 27.42 71.69 20.92
N ARG A 47 26.55 71.17 20.04
CA ARG A 47 26.28 69.72 19.92
C ARG A 47 27.48 68.94 19.37
N ARG A 48 28.25 69.53 18.45
CA ARG A 48 29.47 68.90 17.90
C ARG A 48 30.62 68.84 18.92
N GLN A 49 30.67 69.73 19.91
CA GLN A 49 31.64 69.67 21.00
C GLN A 49 31.27 68.62 22.07
N LEU A 50 29.98 68.39 22.32
CA LEU A 50 29.52 67.34 23.25
C LEU A 50 29.62 65.92 22.65
N ALA A 51 29.46 65.77 21.34
CA ALA A 51 29.66 64.49 20.64
C ALA A 51 31.14 64.03 20.59
N ARG A 52 32.08 64.98 20.71
CA ARG A 52 33.51 64.67 20.78
C ARG A 52 33.95 64.11 22.14
N GLY A 53 33.18 64.26 23.21
CA GLY A 53 33.56 63.76 24.54
C GLY A 53 33.60 62.23 24.67
N ARG A 54 32.72 61.50 23.97
CA ARG A 54 32.67 60.03 24.05
C ARG A 54 33.63 59.33 23.08
N LEU A 55 33.86 59.91 21.90
CA LEU A 55 34.82 59.39 20.92
C LEU A 55 36.27 59.83 21.21
N ALA A 56 36.49 61.02 21.80
CA ALA A 56 37.83 61.41 22.25
C ALA A 56 38.32 60.54 23.43
N HIS A 57 37.42 60.08 24.30
CA HIS A 57 37.78 59.15 25.37
C HIS A 57 38.15 57.75 24.87
N LEU A 58 37.68 57.36 23.68
CA LEU A 58 38.16 56.18 22.96
C LEU A 58 39.51 56.49 22.30
N GLY A 59 39.66 57.65 21.67
CA GLY A 59 40.93 58.13 21.10
C GLY A 59 42.09 58.14 22.09
N ASP A 60 41.92 58.70 23.29
CA ASP A 60 42.95 58.72 24.34
C ASP A 60 43.23 57.34 24.95
N LYS A 61 42.27 56.40 24.86
CA LYS A 61 42.51 54.99 25.25
C LYS A 61 43.25 54.19 24.18
N PHE A 62 43.19 54.62 22.92
CA PHE A 62 43.91 54.01 21.80
C PHE A 62 45.26 54.69 21.47
N SER A 63 45.44 55.98 21.78
CA SER A 63 46.64 56.73 21.35
C SER A 63 47.81 56.73 22.35
N GLY A 64 47.74 55.93 23.42
CA GLY A 64 48.90 55.59 24.26
C GLY A 64 49.74 56.77 24.73
N GLY A 65 49.34 57.41 25.83
CA GLY A 65 50.26 58.29 26.57
C GLY A 65 51.55 57.55 26.96
N ALA A 66 52.66 58.29 27.06
CA ALA A 66 53.99 57.73 27.34
C ALA A 66 54.03 56.96 28.68
N VAL A 67 54.10 55.63 28.61
CA VAL A 67 54.22 54.74 29.77
C VAL A 67 55.56 54.01 29.72
N ARG A 68 56.17 53.82 30.89
CA ARG A 68 57.49 53.18 31.08
C ARG A 68 57.54 51.74 30.51
N PRO A 69 58.72 51.28 30.02
CA PRO A 69 58.85 50.12 29.12
C PRO A 69 58.51 48.74 29.69
N GLU A 70 58.14 48.62 30.97
CA GLU A 70 58.09 47.34 31.68
C GLU A 70 56.66 46.78 31.86
N SER A 71 55.64 47.48 31.35
CA SER A 71 54.23 47.06 31.44
C SER A 71 53.45 47.24 30.12
N GLN A 72 54.10 47.03 28.98
CA GLN A 72 53.41 47.00 27.68
C GLN A 72 52.49 45.77 27.63
N SER A 73 51.22 45.96 27.98
CA SER A 73 50.18 44.97 27.75
C SER A 73 50.08 44.70 26.24
N VAL A 74 50.44 43.49 25.81
CA VAL A 74 50.44 43.04 24.40
C VAL A 74 49.11 43.32 23.68
N PHE A 75 48.01 43.40 24.44
CA PHE A 75 46.66 43.72 23.97
C PHE A 75 46.44 45.16 23.45
N ARG A 76 47.41 46.08 23.59
CA ARG A 76 47.27 47.47 23.11
C ARG A 76 48.02 47.77 21.80
N SER A 77 48.70 46.77 21.21
CA SER A 77 49.35 46.96 19.91
C SER A 77 48.29 47.06 18.80
N PRO A 78 48.33 48.12 17.95
CA PRO A 78 47.37 48.29 16.85
C PRO A 78 47.41 47.11 15.86
N LEU A 79 48.56 46.46 15.72
CA LEU A 79 48.73 45.26 14.87
C LEU A 79 47.99 44.04 15.46
N VAL A 80 48.02 43.88 16.79
CA VAL A 80 47.28 42.83 17.50
C VAL A 80 45.77 43.08 17.41
N LEU A 81 45.34 44.35 17.48
CA LEU A 81 43.94 44.74 17.28
C LEU A 81 43.47 44.44 15.86
N THR A 82 44.20 44.82 14.80
CA THR A 82 43.81 44.52 13.42
C THR A 82 43.77 43.01 13.16
N LEU A 83 44.70 42.26 13.75
CA LEU A 83 44.70 40.81 13.65
C LEU A 83 43.46 40.20 14.33
N LEU A 84 43.11 40.70 15.52
CA LEU A 84 41.95 40.20 16.28
C LEU A 84 40.61 40.56 15.60
N PHE A 85 40.49 41.74 15.03
CA PHE A 85 39.34 42.10 14.20
C PHE A 85 39.30 41.29 12.90
N GLY A 86 40.45 41.06 12.26
CA GLY A 86 40.56 40.23 11.07
C GLY A 86 40.16 38.78 11.32
N THR A 87 40.62 38.17 12.41
CA THR A 87 40.23 36.80 12.78
C THR A 87 38.76 36.70 13.17
N ALA A 88 38.23 37.68 13.90
CA ALA A 88 36.80 37.74 14.21
C ALA A 88 35.93 37.88 12.94
N PHE A 89 36.38 38.68 11.97
CA PHE A 89 35.69 38.84 10.69
C PHE A 89 35.71 37.55 9.85
N ILE A 90 36.86 36.87 9.77
CA ILE A 90 36.98 35.57 9.08
C ILE A 90 36.10 34.51 9.77
N ALA A 91 36.07 34.49 11.10
CA ALA A 91 35.20 33.58 11.85
C ALA A 91 33.72 33.84 11.58
N LEU A 92 33.30 35.10 11.43
CA LEU A 92 31.92 35.45 11.07
C LEU A 92 31.58 34.95 9.65
N ILE A 93 32.47 35.17 8.67
CA ILE A 93 32.28 34.66 7.31
C ILE A 93 32.17 33.13 7.32
N ALA A 94 33.02 32.44 8.07
CA ALA A 94 32.97 30.98 8.19
C ALA A 94 31.63 30.49 8.75
N VAL A 95 31.06 31.19 9.73
CA VAL A 95 29.73 30.87 10.28
C VAL A 95 28.62 31.09 9.26
N VAL A 96 28.68 32.16 8.47
CA VAL A 96 27.69 32.43 7.40
C VAL A 96 27.79 31.37 6.31
N LEU A 97 29.00 31.04 5.84
CA LEU A 97 29.22 29.99 4.84
C LEU A 97 28.76 28.61 5.36
N TRP A 98 29.05 28.28 6.62
CA TRP A 98 28.54 27.06 7.23
C TRP A 98 27.01 26.99 7.18
N LYS A 99 26.32 28.09 7.49
CA LYS A 99 24.85 28.14 7.42
C LYS A 99 24.33 27.96 6.00
N VAL A 100 24.98 28.56 5.00
CA VAL A 100 24.60 28.41 3.59
C VAL A 100 24.84 26.97 3.11
N ILE A 101 25.98 26.37 3.43
CA ILE A 101 26.30 24.99 3.05
C ILE A 101 25.26 24.02 3.65
N VAL A 102 24.96 24.14 4.95
CA VAL A 102 23.96 23.28 5.59
C VAL A 102 22.57 23.44 4.98
N ALA A 103 22.15 24.67 4.64
CA ALA A 103 20.87 24.90 3.99
C ALA A 103 20.82 24.34 2.56
N ASN A 104 21.92 24.46 1.81
CA ASN A 104 22.03 23.93 0.46
C ASN A 104 22.05 22.39 0.46
N ASP A 105 22.77 21.78 1.40
CA ASP A 105 22.81 20.33 1.57
C ASP A 105 21.43 19.75 1.89
N GLU A 106 20.63 20.46 2.69
CA GLU A 106 19.23 20.11 2.96
C GLU A 106 18.39 20.14 1.67
N GLU A 107 18.47 21.22 0.90
CA GLU A 107 17.70 21.35 -0.34
C GLU A 107 18.09 20.29 -1.38
N HIS A 108 19.39 20.00 -1.51
CA HIS A 108 19.88 18.95 -2.40
C HIS A 108 19.42 17.56 -1.96
N ALA A 109 19.52 17.24 -0.67
CA ALA A 109 19.07 15.95 -0.15
C ALA A 109 17.55 15.76 -0.34
N CYS A 110 16.76 16.82 -0.13
CA CYS A 110 15.33 16.82 -0.38
C CYS A 110 15.02 16.59 -1.88
N LYS A 111 15.62 17.37 -2.78
CA LYS A 111 15.43 17.22 -4.24
C LYS A 111 15.81 15.83 -4.72
N GLN A 112 16.96 15.31 -4.28
CA GLN A 112 17.41 13.97 -4.63
C GLN A 112 16.41 12.90 -4.17
N ALA A 113 15.91 12.97 -2.94
CA ALA A 113 14.93 12.02 -2.43
C ALA A 113 13.60 12.09 -3.21
N LEU A 114 13.15 13.30 -3.57
CA LEU A 114 11.95 13.52 -4.38
C LEU A 114 12.11 13.02 -5.81
N GLU A 115 13.28 13.19 -6.42
CA GLU A 115 13.56 12.67 -7.76
C GLU A 115 13.53 11.13 -7.79
N VAL A 116 14.12 10.47 -6.79
CA VAL A 116 14.07 9.01 -6.68
C VAL A 116 12.64 8.52 -6.43
N ALA A 117 11.83 9.27 -5.68
CA ALA A 117 10.41 8.99 -5.51
C ALA A 117 9.64 9.11 -6.84
N LYS A 118 9.92 10.14 -7.65
CA LYS A 118 9.34 10.32 -8.99
C LYS A 118 9.73 9.22 -9.97
N GLN A 119 10.90 8.61 -9.81
CA GLN A 119 11.36 7.46 -10.61
C GLN A 119 10.69 6.13 -10.20
N GLU A 120 9.72 6.16 -9.28
CA GLU A 120 9.00 4.99 -8.75
C GLU A 120 9.91 3.94 -8.08
N GLN A 121 11.12 4.33 -7.68
CA GLN A 121 12.05 3.47 -6.95
C GLN A 121 11.72 3.47 -5.45
N TYR A 122 10.52 3.02 -5.11
CA TYR A 122 9.93 3.15 -3.76
C TYR A 122 10.83 2.65 -2.63
N GLY A 123 11.59 1.56 -2.86
CA GLY A 123 12.48 0.99 -1.84
C GLY A 123 13.75 1.81 -1.57
N GLN A 124 14.26 2.55 -2.57
CA GLN A 124 15.38 3.48 -2.39
C GLN A 124 14.88 4.82 -1.87
N ALA A 125 13.78 5.33 -2.42
CA ALA A 125 13.13 6.56 -2.00
C ALA A 125 12.77 6.52 -0.50
N GLU A 126 12.18 5.43 -0.01
CA GLU A 126 11.85 5.30 1.41
C GLU A 126 13.08 5.50 2.32
N LYS A 127 14.22 4.89 1.96
CA LYS A 127 15.46 5.03 2.75
C LYS A 127 15.93 6.47 2.78
N LEU A 128 16.04 7.11 1.62
CA LEU A 128 16.48 8.51 1.51
C LEU A 128 15.55 9.47 2.25
N LEU A 129 14.23 9.27 2.13
CA LEU A 129 13.24 10.10 2.82
C LEU A 129 13.29 9.88 4.34
N THR A 130 13.48 8.65 4.82
CA THR A 130 13.67 8.39 6.26
C THR A 130 14.96 9.00 6.81
N GLU A 131 16.05 8.92 6.03
CA GLU A 131 17.33 9.51 6.39
C GLU A 131 17.23 11.03 6.46
N PHE A 132 16.55 11.65 5.49
CA PHE A 132 16.25 13.08 5.50
C PHE A 132 15.47 13.49 6.75
N LEU A 133 14.38 12.80 7.09
CA LEU A 133 13.57 13.11 8.28
C LEU A 133 14.35 12.90 9.59
N SER A 134 15.31 11.97 9.62
CA SER A 134 16.18 11.75 10.78
C SER A 134 17.24 12.84 10.93
N SER A 135 17.78 13.33 9.81
CA SER A 135 18.83 14.35 9.78
C SER A 135 18.26 15.76 10.00
N TYR A 136 17.05 16.01 9.53
CA TYR A 136 16.42 17.34 9.47
C TYR A 136 14.99 17.35 10.07
N PRO A 137 14.83 17.17 11.40
CA PRO A 137 13.52 16.89 12.01
C PRO A 137 12.59 18.11 12.23
N LYS A 138 12.88 19.30 11.67
CA LYS A 138 12.09 20.54 11.88
C LYS A 138 12.19 21.52 10.71
N THR A 139 12.25 21.01 9.50
CA THR A 139 12.44 21.83 8.31
C THR A 139 11.11 22.21 7.67
N PRO A 140 11.04 23.34 6.96
CA PRO A 140 9.82 23.72 6.23
C PRO A 140 9.44 22.69 5.15
N SER A 141 10.36 21.80 4.74
CA SER A 141 10.13 20.74 3.76
C SER A 141 9.68 19.40 4.38
N GLU A 142 9.58 19.33 5.71
CA GLU A 142 9.29 18.10 6.45
C GLU A 142 7.94 17.49 6.05
N HIS A 143 6.90 18.32 5.86
CA HIS A 143 5.56 17.84 5.52
C HIS A 143 5.51 17.22 4.13
N LEU A 144 6.19 17.83 3.15
CA LEU A 144 6.31 17.30 1.79
C LEU A 144 7.01 15.94 1.80
N VAL A 145 8.17 15.86 2.47
CA VAL A 145 8.94 14.61 2.58
C VAL A 145 8.15 13.52 3.29
N ARG A 146 7.42 13.88 4.36
CA ARG A 146 6.57 12.91 5.09
C ARG A 146 5.44 12.40 4.22
N MET A 147 4.78 13.27 3.46
CA MET A 147 3.73 12.87 2.52
C MET A 147 4.29 11.90 1.47
N GLU A 148 5.40 12.25 0.83
CA GLU A 148 6.05 11.40 -0.18
C GLU A 148 6.55 10.07 0.39
N LEU A 149 7.01 10.06 1.63
CA LEU A 149 7.40 8.83 2.32
C LEU A 149 6.22 7.87 2.46
N HIS A 150 5.05 8.37 2.86
CA HIS A 150 3.86 7.54 2.96
C HIS A 150 3.37 7.06 1.58
N LYS A 151 3.45 7.90 0.54
CA LYS A 151 3.19 7.45 -0.84
C LYS A 151 4.14 6.34 -1.27
N CYS A 152 5.43 6.49 -0.97
CA CYS A 152 6.42 5.47 -1.29
C CYS A 152 6.14 4.14 -0.57
N ARG A 153 5.70 4.18 0.69
CA ARG A 153 5.30 2.97 1.43
C ARG A 153 4.09 2.27 0.83
N VAL A 154 3.08 3.05 0.41
CA VAL A 154 1.91 2.51 -0.29
C VAL A 154 2.34 1.94 -1.66
N GLY A 155 3.14 2.66 -2.43
CA GLY A 155 3.69 2.19 -3.70
C GLY A 155 4.51 0.90 -3.55
N ARG A 156 5.35 0.80 -2.51
CA ARG A 156 6.15 -0.39 -2.19
C ARG A 156 5.30 -1.62 -1.87
N THR A 157 4.14 -1.45 -1.24
CA THR A 157 3.29 -2.57 -0.84
C THR A 157 2.33 -3.01 -1.94
N VAL A 158 1.93 -2.09 -2.82
CA VAL A 158 0.91 -2.32 -3.86
C VAL A 158 1.52 -2.66 -5.22
N MET A 159 2.62 -2.03 -5.61
CA MET A 159 3.19 -2.13 -6.97
C MET A 159 4.18 -3.29 -7.15
N VAL A 160 4.39 -4.11 -6.11
CA VAL A 160 5.34 -5.23 -6.15
C VAL A 160 4.65 -6.49 -6.68
N GLN A 161 5.42 -7.40 -7.31
CA GLN A 161 4.92 -8.68 -7.86
C GLN A 161 4.13 -9.54 -6.85
N ARG A 162 4.43 -9.38 -5.56
CA ARG A 162 3.68 -10.00 -4.45
C ARG A 162 3.10 -8.87 -3.59
N PRO A 163 1.87 -8.43 -3.89
CA PRO A 163 1.24 -7.35 -3.13
C PRO A 163 0.92 -7.82 -1.71
N ASN A 164 1.09 -6.93 -0.74
CA ASN A 164 0.57 -7.13 0.62
C ASN A 164 -0.55 -6.11 0.87
N PRO A 165 -1.82 -6.47 0.61
CA PRO A 165 -2.92 -5.51 0.62
C PRO A 165 -3.22 -5.03 2.05
N THR A 166 -3.02 -5.87 3.06
CA THR A 166 -3.25 -5.56 4.47
C THR A 166 -2.30 -4.48 4.98
N GLU A 167 -1.01 -4.60 4.66
CA GLU A 167 -0.01 -3.57 4.97
C GLU A 167 -0.26 -2.29 4.15
N GLY A 168 -0.56 -2.44 2.86
CA GLY A 168 -0.82 -1.30 1.99
C GLY A 168 -2.04 -0.47 2.40
N LEU A 169 -3.12 -1.09 2.86
CA LEU A 169 -4.27 -0.37 3.40
C LEU A 169 -3.91 0.42 4.66
N ARG A 170 -3.12 -0.18 5.57
CA ARG A 170 -2.66 0.49 6.79
C ARG A 170 -1.81 1.72 6.47
N GLU A 171 -0.87 1.60 5.54
CA GLU A 171 -0.05 2.73 5.12
C GLU A 171 -0.88 3.81 4.40
N LEU A 172 -1.92 3.42 3.65
CA LEU A 172 -2.84 4.36 3.00
C LEU A 172 -3.71 5.10 4.03
N GLU A 173 -4.21 4.42 5.06
CA GLU A 173 -4.94 5.03 6.16
C GLU A 173 -4.04 5.99 6.97
N GLN A 174 -2.76 5.64 7.16
CA GLN A 174 -1.76 6.53 7.77
C GLN A 174 -1.50 7.75 6.90
N LEU A 175 -1.33 7.59 5.58
CA LEU A 175 -1.21 8.70 4.63
C LEU A 175 -2.40 9.66 4.78
N ILE A 176 -3.62 9.12 4.75
CA ILE A 176 -4.85 9.91 4.86
C ILE A 176 -4.94 10.62 6.22
N SER A 177 -4.71 9.92 7.33
CA SER A 177 -4.87 10.49 8.67
C SER A 177 -3.83 11.56 8.98
N ILE A 178 -2.58 11.36 8.59
CA ILE A 178 -1.48 12.29 8.87
C ILE A 178 -1.51 13.46 7.88
N CYS A 179 -1.76 13.19 6.59
CA CYS A 179 -1.60 14.22 5.56
C CYS A 179 -2.85 15.05 5.29
N LYS A 180 -4.02 14.69 5.86
CA LYS A 180 -5.28 15.43 5.65
C LYS A 180 -5.24 16.91 6.06
N GLU A 181 -4.35 17.26 6.98
CA GLU A 181 -4.18 18.63 7.47
C GLU A 181 -3.36 19.51 6.52
N TYR A 182 -2.51 18.92 5.68
CA TYR A 182 -1.65 19.67 4.76
C TYR A 182 -2.44 20.24 3.58
N GLU A 183 -2.09 21.45 3.14
CA GLU A 183 -2.76 22.12 2.02
C GLU A 183 -2.47 21.40 0.71
N GLU A 184 -1.26 20.87 0.56
CA GLU A 184 -0.80 20.13 -0.62
C GLU A 184 -1.59 18.83 -0.81
N PHE A 185 -2.04 18.19 0.27
CA PHE A 185 -2.91 17.00 0.18
C PHE A 185 -4.32 17.32 -0.33
N ARG A 186 -4.75 18.59 -0.24
CA ARG A 186 -6.04 19.02 -0.80
C ARG A 186 -5.96 19.24 -2.32
N ALA A 187 -4.76 19.27 -2.89
CA ALA A 187 -4.58 19.37 -4.32
C ALA A 187 -5.27 18.20 -5.05
N PRO A 188 -5.84 18.46 -6.25
CA PRO A 188 -6.57 17.43 -7.00
C PRO A 188 -5.66 16.25 -7.38
N GLU A 189 -4.38 16.50 -7.64
CA GLU A 189 -3.39 15.50 -8.00
C GLU A 189 -3.20 14.45 -6.89
N GLU A 190 -3.15 14.89 -5.63
CA GLU A 190 -2.95 13.97 -4.51
C GLU A 190 -4.16 13.11 -4.21
N ARG A 191 -5.35 13.70 -4.35
CA ARG A 191 -6.60 12.93 -4.25
C ARG A 191 -6.70 11.88 -5.34
N GLU A 192 -6.25 12.20 -6.54
CA GLU A 192 -6.18 11.26 -7.67
C GLU A 192 -5.17 10.13 -7.39
N ASN A 193 -4.01 10.43 -6.80
CA ASN A 193 -3.03 9.41 -6.37
C ASN A 193 -3.63 8.46 -5.33
N VAL A 194 -4.30 8.99 -4.30
CA VAL A 194 -5.02 8.20 -3.29
C VAL A 194 -6.08 7.31 -3.94
N ARG A 195 -6.83 7.84 -4.92
CA ARG A 195 -7.83 7.08 -5.67
C ARG A 195 -7.19 5.93 -6.46
N ARG A 196 -6.04 6.16 -7.10
CA ARG A 196 -5.30 5.12 -7.84
C ARG A 196 -4.80 4.02 -6.92
N TYR A 197 -4.20 4.37 -5.77
CA TYR A 197 -3.77 3.39 -4.78
C TYR A 197 -4.95 2.58 -4.22
N ALA A 198 -6.05 3.24 -3.88
CA ALA A 198 -7.27 2.59 -3.41
C ALA A 198 -7.85 1.62 -4.45
N HIS A 199 -7.86 2.00 -5.73
CA HIS A 199 -8.30 1.14 -6.82
C HIS A 199 -7.43 -0.12 -6.94
N GLN A 200 -6.11 0.05 -6.94
CA GLN A 200 -5.18 -1.07 -7.01
C GLN A 200 -5.25 -1.97 -5.79
N LEU A 201 -5.41 -1.42 -4.58
CA LEU A 201 -5.64 -2.19 -3.36
C LEU A 201 -6.95 -2.97 -3.41
N THR A 202 -8.01 -2.39 -3.95
CA THR A 202 -9.29 -3.07 -4.14
C THR A 202 -9.11 -4.30 -5.02
N TYR A 203 -8.44 -4.13 -6.17
CA TYR A 203 -8.16 -5.21 -7.11
C TYR A 203 -7.21 -6.27 -6.53
N ALA A 204 -6.06 -5.84 -5.98
CA ALA A 204 -5.06 -6.74 -5.40
C ALA A 204 -5.62 -7.52 -4.21
N GLY A 205 -6.40 -6.85 -3.34
CA GLY A 205 -7.08 -7.48 -2.21
C GLY A 205 -8.05 -8.57 -2.65
N ALA A 206 -8.87 -8.33 -3.68
CA ALA A 206 -9.80 -9.33 -4.21
C ALA A 206 -9.07 -10.54 -4.83
N VAL A 207 -8.05 -10.29 -5.66
CA VAL A 207 -7.25 -11.37 -6.29
C VAL A 207 -6.50 -12.20 -5.25
N ILE A 208 -5.96 -11.56 -4.21
CA ILE A 208 -5.27 -12.27 -3.13
C ILE A 208 -6.28 -13.05 -2.30
N ALA A 209 -7.43 -12.47 -1.96
CA ALA A 209 -8.50 -13.15 -1.24
C ALA A 209 -9.02 -14.39 -2.00
N GLU A 210 -9.10 -14.34 -3.33
CA GLU A 210 -9.45 -15.51 -4.14
C GLU A 210 -8.40 -16.62 -4.04
N LYS A 211 -7.11 -16.26 -4.10
CA LYS A 211 -5.99 -17.21 -4.06
C LYS A 211 -5.73 -17.79 -2.68
N THR A 212 -5.65 -16.94 -1.66
CA THR A 212 -5.40 -17.35 -0.28
C THR A 212 -6.67 -17.83 0.41
N GLN A 213 -7.86 -17.49 -0.11
CA GLN A 213 -9.15 -17.84 0.46
C GLN A 213 -9.30 -17.35 1.91
N GLU A 214 -8.73 -16.17 2.20
CA GLU A 214 -8.75 -15.53 3.52
C GLU A 214 -9.72 -14.35 3.54
N GLN A 215 -10.50 -14.24 4.62
CA GLN A 215 -11.50 -13.18 4.78
C GLN A 215 -10.86 -11.79 4.95
N GLU A 216 -9.70 -11.72 5.60
CA GLU A 216 -9.01 -10.45 5.89
C GLU A 216 -8.67 -9.66 4.60
N ALA A 217 -8.21 -10.36 3.56
CA ALA A 217 -7.88 -9.74 2.28
C ALA A 217 -9.13 -9.21 1.54
N LEU A 218 -10.28 -9.87 1.69
CA LEU A 218 -11.55 -9.40 1.15
C LEU A 218 -12.04 -8.14 1.88
N ASP A 219 -11.93 -8.10 3.21
CA ASP A 219 -12.31 -6.94 4.00
C ASP A 219 -11.44 -5.73 3.65
N VAL A 220 -10.14 -5.95 3.37
CA VAL A 220 -9.25 -4.92 2.83
C VAL A 220 -9.74 -4.39 1.48
N SER A 221 -10.13 -5.28 0.56
CA SER A 221 -10.68 -4.89 -0.74
C SER A 221 -11.92 -4.00 -0.59
N ARG A 222 -12.84 -4.36 0.31
CA ARG A 222 -14.06 -3.59 0.59
C ARG A 222 -13.74 -2.21 1.17
N LYS A 223 -12.86 -2.13 2.15
CA LYS A 223 -12.42 -0.84 2.73
C LYS A 223 -11.71 0.04 1.71
N ALA A 224 -10.85 -0.53 0.88
CA ALA A 224 -10.18 0.21 -0.20
C ALA A 224 -11.20 0.77 -1.20
N MET A 225 -12.27 0.04 -1.51
CA MET A 225 -13.35 0.53 -2.36
C MET A 225 -14.10 1.71 -1.72
N GLU A 226 -14.34 1.69 -0.41
CA GLU A 226 -14.93 2.82 0.33
C GLU A 226 -14.04 4.06 0.25
N ILE A 227 -12.73 3.91 0.43
CA ILE A 227 -11.75 4.99 0.26
C ILE A 227 -11.80 5.53 -1.17
N GLN A 228 -11.83 4.65 -2.19
CA GLN A 228 -11.93 5.07 -3.58
C GLN A 228 -13.20 5.89 -3.84
N ARG A 229 -14.34 5.53 -3.27
CA ARG A 229 -15.61 6.29 -3.38
C ARG A 229 -15.49 7.66 -2.72
N MET A 230 -14.85 7.75 -1.54
CA MET A 230 -14.68 9.02 -0.81
C MET A 230 -13.83 10.04 -1.56
N TYR A 231 -12.79 9.59 -2.28
CA TYR A 231 -11.84 10.46 -2.98
C TYR A 231 -12.15 10.65 -4.47
N SER A 232 -13.23 10.07 -4.99
CA SER A 232 -13.68 10.31 -6.37
C SER A 232 -14.36 11.69 -6.51
N PRO A 233 -14.16 12.41 -7.63
CA PRO A 233 -14.63 13.80 -7.79
C PRO A 233 -16.15 13.96 -7.60
N ASP A 234 -16.93 13.03 -8.14
CA ASP A 234 -18.39 13.00 -7.99
C ASP A 234 -18.87 12.01 -6.92
N ARG A 235 -17.94 11.49 -6.10
CA ARG A 235 -18.15 10.33 -5.22
C ARG A 235 -18.69 9.07 -5.92
N THR A 236 -18.64 9.06 -7.25
CA THR A 236 -19.06 7.95 -8.10
C THR A 236 -17.86 7.34 -8.80
N ILE A 237 -17.72 6.02 -8.69
CA ILE A 237 -16.78 5.24 -9.48
C ILE A 237 -17.43 4.99 -10.85
N PRO A 238 -16.68 5.07 -11.98
CA PRO A 238 -17.21 4.71 -13.29
C PRO A 238 -17.87 3.33 -13.25
N PRO A 239 -19.09 3.17 -13.80
CA PRO A 239 -19.92 1.98 -13.59
C PRO A 239 -19.24 0.68 -14.06
N LEU A 240 -18.55 0.74 -15.21
CA LEU A 240 -17.80 -0.40 -15.76
C LEU A 240 -16.65 -0.86 -14.84
N VAL A 241 -15.99 0.09 -14.16
CA VAL A 241 -14.90 -0.24 -13.22
C VAL A 241 -15.48 -0.82 -11.94
N LEU A 242 -16.59 -0.27 -11.47
CA LEU A 242 -17.29 -0.77 -10.28
C LEU A 242 -17.75 -2.21 -10.48
N GLU A 243 -18.44 -2.50 -11.59
CA GLU A 243 -18.93 -3.85 -11.92
C GLU A 243 -17.79 -4.87 -11.93
N ARG A 244 -16.66 -4.55 -12.57
CA ARG A 244 -15.47 -5.42 -12.60
C ARG A 244 -14.90 -5.69 -11.20
N LEU A 245 -14.84 -4.67 -10.34
CA LEU A 245 -14.34 -4.84 -8.97
C LEU A 245 -15.31 -5.67 -8.13
N GLU A 246 -16.61 -5.48 -8.30
CA GLU A 246 -17.65 -6.27 -7.62
C GLU A 246 -17.68 -7.72 -8.10
N ASP A 247 -17.48 -7.98 -9.40
CA ASP A 247 -17.32 -9.33 -9.94
C ASP A 247 -16.12 -10.05 -9.30
N GLN A 248 -14.99 -9.36 -9.17
CA GLN A 248 -13.79 -9.90 -8.52
C GLN A 248 -14.01 -10.17 -7.04
N GLN A 249 -14.69 -9.27 -6.33
CA GLN A 249 -15.07 -9.48 -4.93
C GLN A 249 -16.04 -10.67 -4.78
N ARG A 250 -17.02 -10.81 -5.66
CA ARG A 250 -17.94 -11.97 -5.69
C ARG A 250 -17.20 -13.28 -5.96
N ALA A 251 -16.22 -13.28 -6.86
CA ALA A 251 -15.39 -14.47 -7.13
C ALA A 251 -14.57 -14.87 -5.89
N ALA A 252 -13.96 -13.88 -5.20
CA ALA A 252 -13.24 -14.09 -3.96
C ALA A 252 -14.16 -14.59 -2.83
N GLU A 253 -15.35 -14.01 -2.66
CA GLU A 253 -16.37 -14.47 -1.70
C GLU A 253 -16.77 -15.92 -1.95
N ALA A 254 -17.04 -16.29 -3.21
CA ALA A 254 -17.34 -17.66 -3.57
C ALA A 254 -16.18 -18.62 -3.28
N ALA A 255 -14.93 -18.19 -3.47
CA ALA A 255 -13.74 -18.98 -3.13
C ALA A 255 -13.60 -19.19 -1.60
N ILE A 256 -13.82 -18.14 -0.80
CA ILE A 256 -13.79 -18.21 0.67
C ILE A 256 -14.92 -19.12 1.17
N LEU A 257 -16.15 -18.94 0.68
CA LEU A 257 -17.28 -19.79 1.04
C LEU A 257 -16.99 -21.26 0.74
N ARG A 258 -16.46 -21.57 -0.45
CA ARG A 258 -16.01 -22.92 -0.81
C ARG A 258 -15.04 -23.50 0.22
N ARG A 259 -14.01 -22.74 0.61
CA ARG A 259 -13.04 -23.20 1.62
C ARG A 259 -13.68 -23.43 2.99
N THR A 260 -14.58 -22.54 3.43
CA THR A 260 -15.24 -22.65 4.74
C THR A 260 -16.18 -23.86 4.80
N VAL A 261 -16.96 -24.10 3.74
CA VAL A 261 -17.83 -25.28 3.64
C VAL A 261 -16.99 -26.54 3.60
N PHE A 262 -15.94 -26.57 2.78
CA PHE A 262 -15.01 -27.69 2.72
C PHE A 262 -14.42 -28.01 4.10
N ARG A 263 -13.85 -27.02 4.79
CA ARG A 263 -13.27 -27.21 6.13
C ARG A 263 -14.31 -27.71 7.13
N THR A 264 -15.52 -27.17 7.10
CA THR A 264 -16.62 -27.59 7.98
C THR A 264 -17.02 -29.04 7.72
N ALA A 265 -17.14 -29.42 6.45
CA ALA A 265 -17.48 -30.77 6.04
C ALA A 265 -16.39 -31.78 6.44
N VAL A 266 -15.10 -31.46 6.24
CA VAL A 266 -13.98 -32.31 6.68
C VAL A 266 -14.00 -32.53 8.20
N VAL A 267 -14.25 -31.48 8.98
CA VAL A 267 -14.38 -31.60 10.45
C VAL A 267 -15.61 -32.44 10.82
N GLY A 268 -16.74 -32.26 10.14
CA GLY A 268 -17.95 -33.04 10.33
C GLY A 268 -17.73 -34.53 10.05
N ILE A 269 -17.07 -34.86 8.94
CA ILE A 269 -16.71 -36.23 8.56
C ILE A 269 -15.82 -36.88 9.61
N ARG A 270 -14.74 -36.21 10.04
CA ARG A 270 -13.84 -36.74 11.07
C ARG A 270 -14.56 -37.00 12.39
N LYS A 271 -15.47 -36.13 12.79
CA LYS A 271 -16.31 -36.33 13.98
C LYS A 271 -17.20 -37.57 13.86
N GLU A 272 -17.78 -37.84 12.69
CA GLU A 272 -18.58 -39.05 12.48
C GLU A 272 -17.72 -40.33 12.43
N ILE A 273 -16.49 -40.25 11.92
CA ILE A 273 -15.50 -41.34 11.99
C ILE A 273 -15.17 -41.66 13.46
N GLU A 274 -14.95 -40.65 14.31
CA GLU A 274 -14.74 -40.83 15.76
C GLU A 274 -15.95 -41.49 16.44
N ASN A 275 -17.16 -41.15 16.00
CA ASN A 275 -18.41 -41.76 16.47
C ASN A 275 -18.68 -43.17 15.91
N ARG A 276 -17.81 -43.69 15.03
CA ARG A 276 -17.98 -44.98 14.32
C ARG A 276 -19.18 -45.03 13.38
N ASN A 277 -19.66 -43.88 12.90
CA ASN A 277 -20.77 -43.78 11.96
C ASN A 277 -20.26 -43.57 10.53
N SER A 278 -19.74 -44.63 9.89
CA SER A 278 -19.18 -44.57 8.53
C SER A 278 -20.22 -44.14 7.48
N ILE A 279 -21.47 -44.60 7.58
CA ILE A 279 -22.55 -44.24 6.65
C ILE A 279 -22.79 -42.73 6.63
N ARG A 280 -22.89 -42.11 7.81
CA ARG A 280 -23.12 -40.66 7.91
C ARG A 280 -21.94 -39.86 7.37
N ALA A 281 -20.71 -40.34 7.58
CA ALA A 281 -19.51 -39.73 7.01
C ALA A 281 -19.53 -39.74 5.47
N VAL A 282 -20.01 -40.83 4.85
CA VAL A 282 -20.17 -40.92 3.38
C VAL A 282 -21.26 -39.96 2.90
N GLU A 283 -22.40 -39.89 3.58
CA GLU A 283 -23.49 -38.95 3.22
C GLU A 283 -23.02 -37.49 3.22
N ILE A 284 -22.25 -37.05 4.23
CA ILE A 284 -21.71 -35.69 4.28
C ILE A 284 -20.72 -35.43 3.14
N ARG A 285 -19.94 -36.45 2.75
CA ARG A 285 -19.03 -36.36 1.61
C ARG A 285 -19.81 -36.23 0.30
N GLU A 286 -20.84 -37.04 0.07
CA GLU A 286 -21.67 -36.95 -1.13
C GLU A 286 -22.41 -35.61 -1.19
N GLU A 287 -22.98 -35.13 -0.08
CA GLU A 287 -23.61 -33.79 -0.02
C GLU A 287 -22.63 -32.65 -0.37
N LEU A 288 -21.36 -32.77 0.05
CA LEU A 288 -20.30 -31.84 -0.31
C LEU A 288 -19.98 -31.89 -1.82
N LEU A 289 -19.93 -33.09 -2.41
CA LEU A 289 -19.64 -33.28 -3.84
C LEU A 289 -20.80 -32.84 -4.73
N ASP A 290 -22.05 -33.08 -4.32
CA ASP A 290 -23.26 -32.60 -4.99
C ASP A 290 -23.31 -31.08 -5.02
N SER A 291 -22.96 -30.45 -3.89
CA SER A 291 -22.92 -28.98 -3.77
C SER A 291 -21.75 -28.37 -4.53
N TYR A 292 -20.59 -29.04 -4.58
CA TYR A 292 -19.36 -28.54 -5.17
C TYR A 292 -18.62 -29.61 -5.98
N PRO A 293 -18.99 -29.81 -7.26
CA PRO A 293 -18.39 -30.82 -8.14
C PRO A 293 -16.88 -30.65 -8.39
N VAL A 294 -16.34 -29.45 -8.11
CA VAL A 294 -14.92 -29.13 -8.26
C VAL A 294 -14.04 -30.01 -7.37
N PHE A 295 -14.56 -30.53 -6.24
CA PHE A 295 -13.77 -31.32 -5.30
C PHE A 295 -13.68 -32.82 -5.63
N VAL A 296 -14.31 -33.30 -6.69
CA VAL A 296 -14.28 -34.75 -7.07
C VAL A 296 -12.84 -35.27 -7.25
N GLY A 297 -11.93 -34.42 -7.74
CA GLY A 297 -10.52 -34.75 -7.95
C GLY A 297 -9.59 -34.36 -6.81
N ASP A 298 -10.10 -33.85 -5.68
CA ASP A 298 -9.25 -33.36 -4.61
C ASP A 298 -8.57 -34.51 -3.85
N LYS A 299 -7.27 -34.37 -3.59
CA LYS A 299 -6.48 -35.37 -2.87
C LYS A 299 -6.96 -35.53 -1.44
N GLU A 300 -7.39 -34.44 -0.81
CA GLU A 300 -7.85 -34.46 0.58
C GLU A 300 -9.16 -35.24 0.74
N ILE A 301 -10.12 -35.08 -0.17
CA ILE A 301 -11.39 -35.84 -0.12
C ILE A 301 -11.14 -37.33 -0.35
N ASN A 302 -10.27 -37.68 -1.29
CA ASN A 302 -9.91 -39.07 -1.55
C ASN A 302 -9.21 -39.70 -0.33
N ALA A 303 -8.32 -38.96 0.34
CA ALA A 303 -7.70 -39.43 1.58
C ALA A 303 -8.73 -39.64 2.71
N ILE A 304 -9.75 -38.78 2.81
CA ILE A 304 -10.84 -38.93 3.77
C ILE A 304 -11.69 -40.15 3.44
N LEU A 305 -11.98 -40.42 2.17
CA LEU A 305 -12.68 -41.63 1.76
C LEU A 305 -11.91 -42.89 2.17
N ASP A 306 -10.59 -42.92 1.95
CA ASP A 306 -9.73 -44.02 2.40
C ASP A 306 -9.76 -44.19 3.93
N GLU A 307 -9.84 -43.09 4.69
CA GLU A 307 -9.97 -43.11 6.15
C GLU A 307 -11.32 -43.70 6.58
N ILE A 308 -12.42 -43.29 5.93
CA ILE A 308 -13.77 -43.86 6.17
C ILE A 308 -13.76 -45.36 5.89
N LEU A 309 -13.25 -45.79 4.73
CA LEU A 309 -13.22 -47.21 4.35
C LEU A 309 -12.39 -48.05 5.32
N LYS A 310 -11.24 -47.53 5.79
CA LYS A 310 -10.44 -48.19 6.83
C LYS A 310 -11.20 -48.30 8.14
N SER A 311 -11.90 -47.24 8.55
CA SER A 311 -12.73 -47.27 9.77
C SER A 311 -13.85 -48.31 9.66
N GLU A 312 -14.51 -48.41 8.50
CA GLU A 312 -15.54 -49.41 8.25
C GLU A 312 -14.96 -50.83 8.27
N GLN A 313 -13.81 -51.06 7.62
CA GLN A 313 -13.13 -52.34 7.61
C GLN A 313 -12.78 -52.82 9.02
N THR A 314 -12.43 -51.91 9.94
CA THR A 314 -12.18 -52.27 11.34
C THR A 314 -13.43 -52.64 12.13
N LEU A 315 -14.60 -52.16 11.70
CA LEU A 315 -15.88 -52.45 12.34
C LEU A 315 -16.51 -53.74 11.78
N THR A 316 -16.27 -54.04 10.51
CA THR A 316 -16.76 -55.27 9.87
C THR A 316 -15.82 -56.44 10.16
N VAL A 317 -16.12 -57.19 11.22
CA VAL A 317 -15.47 -58.49 11.46
C VAL A 317 -16.18 -59.54 10.60
N ARG A 318 -15.44 -60.17 9.70
CA ARG A 318 -15.91 -61.36 9.00
C ARG A 318 -15.94 -62.51 10.00
N GLU A 319 -17.13 -62.84 10.50
CA GLU A 319 -17.35 -64.07 11.23
C GLU A 319 -17.43 -65.22 10.22
N ASP A 320 -16.35 -66.00 10.12
CA ASP A 320 -16.42 -67.31 9.52
C ASP A 320 -17.20 -68.21 10.48
N LEU A 321 -18.53 -68.18 10.33
CA LEU A 321 -19.41 -69.17 10.92
C LEU A 321 -18.94 -70.52 10.37
N ASN A 322 -18.17 -71.28 11.15
CA ASN A 322 -17.78 -72.69 10.92
C ASN A 322 -19.03 -73.59 10.95
N ARG A 323 -20.05 -73.19 10.21
CA ARG A 323 -21.31 -73.87 9.99
C ARG A 323 -21.23 -74.36 8.58
N GLU A 324 -21.21 -75.69 8.42
CA GLU A 324 -21.30 -76.32 7.11
C GLU A 324 -22.48 -75.72 6.36
N ALA A 325 -22.25 -75.34 5.10
CA ALA A 325 -23.32 -74.86 4.23
C ALA A 325 -24.44 -75.89 4.26
N VAL A 326 -25.64 -75.47 4.67
CA VAL A 326 -26.81 -76.36 4.69
C VAL A 326 -27.10 -76.70 3.22
N THR A 327 -26.62 -77.86 2.78
CA THR A 327 -26.86 -78.44 1.45
C THR A 327 -28.18 -79.19 1.36
N SER A 328 -28.88 -79.30 2.50
CA SER A 328 -30.28 -79.69 2.57
C SER A 328 -31.09 -78.61 1.85
N GLU A 329 -31.37 -78.85 0.57
CA GLU A 329 -32.42 -78.15 -0.16
C GLU A 329 -33.66 -78.23 0.72
N GLN A 330 -34.05 -77.10 1.31
CA GLN A 330 -35.22 -77.04 2.16
C GLN A 330 -36.38 -77.41 1.25
N GLU A 331 -36.93 -78.63 1.40
CA GLU A 331 -38.09 -79.10 0.63
C GLU A 331 -39.07 -77.94 0.62
N GLY A 332 -39.26 -77.38 -0.59
CA GLY A 332 -39.87 -76.07 -0.74
C GLY A 332 -41.12 -76.02 0.12
N VAL A 333 -41.10 -75.18 1.16
CA VAL A 333 -42.35 -74.59 1.60
C VAL A 333 -42.85 -73.94 0.32
N ASN A 334 -43.85 -74.57 -0.29
CA ASN A 334 -44.59 -74.04 -1.41
C ASN A 334 -45.23 -72.76 -0.90
N HIS A 335 -44.44 -71.69 -0.79
CA HIS A 335 -44.93 -70.34 -0.77
C HIS A 335 -45.78 -70.28 -2.04
N PRO A 336 -47.09 -70.02 -1.93
CA PRO A 336 -47.92 -69.89 -3.11
C PRO A 336 -47.24 -68.84 -3.97
N SER A 337 -46.64 -69.27 -5.07
CA SER A 337 -46.04 -68.36 -6.03
C SER A 337 -47.20 -67.50 -6.51
N LEU A 338 -47.24 -66.26 -6.02
CA LEU A 338 -48.07 -65.22 -6.57
C LEU A 338 -47.45 -64.88 -7.92
N ALA A 339 -47.72 -65.75 -8.91
CA ALA A 339 -47.48 -65.45 -10.29
C ALA A 339 -48.38 -64.27 -10.63
N LEU A 340 -47.77 -63.09 -10.76
CA LEU A 340 -48.42 -61.93 -11.36
C LEU A 340 -48.75 -62.29 -12.80
N THR A 341 -49.98 -62.76 -13.00
CA THR A 341 -50.58 -62.91 -14.32
C THR A 341 -50.88 -61.50 -14.81
N LEU A 342 -49.89 -60.85 -15.43
CA LEU A 342 -50.14 -59.65 -16.20
C LEU A 342 -50.96 -60.09 -17.42
N ARG A 343 -52.29 -59.94 -17.36
CA ARG A 343 -53.12 -59.96 -18.56
C ARG A 343 -52.85 -58.69 -19.35
N THR A 344 -51.81 -58.70 -20.18
CA THR A 344 -51.75 -57.76 -21.30
C THR A 344 -52.61 -58.36 -22.41
N GLU A 345 -53.74 -57.73 -22.70
CA GLU A 345 -54.48 -57.95 -23.96
C GLU A 345 -53.69 -57.35 -25.13
N ALA A 346 -52.41 -57.70 -25.25
CA ALA A 346 -51.62 -57.40 -26.42
C ALA A 346 -51.80 -58.58 -27.38
N VAL A 347 -52.74 -58.42 -28.32
CA VAL A 347 -52.83 -59.29 -29.50
C VAL A 347 -51.61 -58.99 -30.36
N THR A 348 -50.45 -59.55 -30.01
CA THR A 348 -49.29 -59.59 -30.88
C THR A 348 -49.27 -60.96 -31.53
N GLY A 349 -49.36 -60.99 -32.86
CA GLY A 349 -49.24 -62.21 -33.67
C GLY A 349 -47.81 -62.75 -33.73
N GLN A 350 -46.97 -62.45 -32.74
CA GLN A 350 -45.59 -62.90 -32.68
C GLN A 350 -45.50 -64.18 -31.85
N VAL A 351 -44.96 -65.22 -32.49
CA VAL A 351 -44.59 -66.47 -31.82
C VAL A 351 -43.30 -66.20 -31.05
N SER A 352 -43.31 -66.48 -29.74
CA SER A 352 -42.14 -66.39 -28.86
C SER A 352 -40.91 -67.01 -29.52
N GLN A 353 -39.82 -66.25 -29.60
CA GLN A 353 -38.53 -66.75 -30.11
C GLN A 353 -37.67 -67.35 -28.98
N ASN A 354 -38.26 -67.63 -27.82
CA ASN A 354 -37.59 -68.23 -26.67
C ASN A 354 -36.39 -67.39 -26.17
N ARG A 355 -36.51 -66.06 -26.25
CA ARG A 355 -35.48 -65.10 -25.79
C ARG A 355 -35.85 -64.59 -24.40
N LEU A 356 -35.28 -65.22 -23.39
CA LEU A 356 -35.51 -64.86 -21.99
C LEU A 356 -34.59 -63.71 -21.56
N VAL A 357 -35.17 -62.65 -21.00
CA VAL A 357 -34.46 -61.56 -20.32
C VAL A 357 -34.72 -61.72 -18.83
N PHE A 358 -33.64 -61.76 -18.04
CA PHE A 358 -33.75 -61.83 -16.59
C PHE A 358 -33.78 -60.43 -15.98
N ALA A 359 -34.77 -60.17 -15.11
CA ALA A 359 -34.86 -58.95 -14.33
C ALA A 359 -34.74 -59.30 -12.84
N VAL A 360 -33.91 -58.57 -12.10
CA VAL A 360 -33.70 -58.79 -10.67
C VAL A 360 -34.31 -57.62 -9.90
N GLY A 361 -35.28 -57.91 -9.04
CA GLY A 361 -35.82 -57.01 -8.03
C GLY A 361 -35.12 -57.22 -6.67
N ILE A 362 -35.43 -56.35 -5.70
CA ILE A 362 -34.75 -56.25 -4.39
C ILE A 362 -34.61 -57.62 -3.68
N ASP A 363 -35.59 -58.53 -3.84
CA ASP A 363 -35.57 -59.89 -3.27
C ASP A 363 -36.03 -61.00 -4.23
N SER A 364 -36.04 -60.76 -5.56
CA SER A 364 -36.57 -61.76 -6.52
C SER A 364 -35.95 -61.66 -7.91
N CYS A 365 -35.85 -62.81 -8.58
CA CYS A 365 -35.42 -62.91 -9.99
C CYS A 365 -36.60 -63.31 -10.87
N PHE A 366 -36.79 -62.58 -11.96
CA PHE A 366 -37.85 -62.79 -12.95
C PHE A 366 -37.24 -63.16 -14.30
N GLY A 367 -37.87 -64.09 -15.01
CA GLY A 367 -37.60 -64.35 -16.43
C GLY A 367 -38.75 -63.78 -17.25
N ILE A 368 -38.47 -62.77 -18.07
CA ILE A 368 -39.43 -62.13 -18.97
C ILE A 368 -39.11 -62.61 -20.39
N ASP A 369 -40.12 -63.02 -21.14
CA ASP A 369 -39.94 -63.30 -22.57
C ASP A 369 -39.84 -61.96 -23.32
N ALA A 370 -38.76 -61.75 -24.07
CA ALA A 370 -38.44 -60.45 -24.67
C ALA A 370 -39.44 -60.00 -25.75
N ASP A 371 -40.22 -60.94 -26.27
CA ASP A 371 -41.10 -60.74 -27.42
C ASP A 371 -42.60 -60.61 -27.03
N THR A 372 -42.92 -60.57 -25.73
CA THR A 372 -44.26 -60.28 -25.16
C THR A 372 -44.28 -58.95 -24.43
#